data_AF-A0A534AY37-F1
#
_entry.id   AF-A0A534AY37-F1
#
_cell.length_a   1.000
_cell.length_b   1.000
_cell.length_c   1.000
_cell.angle_alpha   90.00
_cell.angle_beta   90.00
_cell.angle_gamma   90.00
#
_symmetry.space_group_name_H-M   'P 1'
#
loop_
_entity.id
_entity.type
_entity.pdbx_description
1 polymer ?
#
loop_
_entity_poly.entity_id
_entity_poly.type
_entity_poly.pdbx_seq_one_letter_code
_entity_poly.pdbx_strand_id
1 'polypeptide(L)' 'DYSRGASGFWVEQGAIAYPVHEITIAGNLKPMYRHIVALGDDVDVRGGIRTGSLLLDEMTVAGE' A
#
# COMPACT_ATOMS: atom_id res chain seq x y z
N ASP A 1 -7.45 14.76 0.29
CA ASP A 1 -7.86 13.45 -0.25
C ASP A 1 -6.74 12.86 -1.10
N TYR A 2 -6.77 11.56 -1.32
CA TYR A 2 -5.75 10.79 -2.06
C TYR A 2 -6.44 9.81 -3.00
N SER A 3 -6.03 9.78 -4.26
CA SER A 3 -6.47 8.80 -5.25
C SER A 3 -5.39 8.65 -6.32
N ARG A 4 -4.94 7.41 -6.55
CA ARG A 4 -3.87 7.09 -7.53
C ARG A 4 -4.10 5.71 -8.14
N GLY A 5 -3.73 5.57 -9.42
CA GLY A 5 -3.59 4.26 -10.04
C GLY A 5 -2.48 3.46 -9.38
N ALA A 6 -2.66 2.15 -9.26
CA ALA A 6 -1.74 1.24 -8.60
C ALA A 6 -1.58 -0.07 -9.39
N SER A 7 -0.47 -0.76 -9.13
CA SER A 7 -0.17 -2.10 -9.63
C SER A 7 0.69 -2.83 -8.60
N GLY A 8 0.65 -4.15 -8.60
CA GLY A 8 1.36 -4.96 -7.60
C GLY A 8 0.84 -6.38 -7.55
N PHE A 9 0.63 -6.90 -6.34
CA PHE A 9 0.21 -8.27 -6.10
C PHE A 9 -0.97 -8.33 -5.13
N TRP A 10 -1.93 -9.19 -5.42
CA TRP A 10 -2.98 -9.58 -4.47
C TRP A 10 -2.43 -10.62 -3.50
N VAL A 11 -2.76 -10.47 -2.21
CA VAL A 11 -2.29 -11.37 -1.15
C VAL A 11 -3.48 -12.04 -0.48
N GLU A 12 -3.49 -13.36 -0.43
CA GLU A 12 -4.50 -14.16 0.26
C GLU A 12 -3.81 -15.17 1.16
N GLN A 13 -4.34 -15.34 2.38
CA GLN A 13 -3.81 -16.30 3.36
C GLN A 13 -2.30 -16.14 3.64
N GLY A 14 -1.79 -14.91 3.54
CA GLY A 14 -0.38 -14.59 3.75
C GLY A 14 0.55 -14.94 2.58
N ALA A 15 0.01 -15.30 1.42
CA ALA A 15 0.79 -15.59 0.22
C ALA A 15 0.33 -14.72 -0.96
N ILE A 16 1.27 -14.37 -1.85
CA ILE A 16 0.93 -13.73 -3.13
C ILE A 16 0.10 -14.69 -3.96
N ALA A 17 -1.10 -14.26 -4.35
CA ALA A 17 -2.02 -15.05 -5.16
C ALA A 17 -1.79 -14.80 -6.67
N TYR A 18 -1.84 -13.53 -7.10
CA TYR A 18 -1.67 -13.14 -8.51
C TYR A 18 -1.28 -11.66 -8.66
N PRO A 19 -0.67 -11.25 -9.79
CA PRO A 19 -0.40 -9.84 -10.06
C PRO A 19 -1.68 -9.06 -10.38
N VAL A 20 -1.74 -7.79 -9.97
CA VAL A 20 -2.83 -6.86 -10.25
C VAL A 20 -2.32 -5.60 -10.93
N HIS A 21 -3.12 -5.05 -11.83
CA HIS A 21 -2.83 -3.84 -12.60
C HIS A 21 -4.12 -3.08 -12.88
N GLU A 22 -4.00 -1.82 -13.33
CA GLU A 22 -5.15 -0.95 -13.69
C GLU A 22 -6.18 -0.75 -12.56
N ILE A 23 -5.77 -0.91 -11.31
CA ILE A 23 -6.58 -0.62 -10.13
C ILE A 23 -6.33 0.81 -9.63
N THR A 24 -7.26 1.34 -8.85
CA THR A 24 -7.14 2.63 -8.16
C THR A 24 -7.23 2.42 -6.65
N ILE A 25 -6.32 3.04 -5.91
CA ILE A 25 -6.40 3.15 -4.44
C ILE A 25 -6.84 4.57 -4.05
N ALA A 26 -7.78 4.68 -3.13
CA ALA A 26 -8.32 5.95 -2.67
C ALA A 26 -8.50 6.02 -1.15
N GLY A 27 -8.42 7.23 -0.60
CA GLY A 27 -8.59 7.51 0.82
C GLY A 27 -8.30 8.97 1.18
N ASN A 28 -8.12 9.25 2.46
CA ASN A 28 -7.63 10.55 2.94
C ASN A 28 -6.30 10.35 3.68
N LEU A 29 -5.30 11.19 3.39
CA LEU A 29 -3.96 11.03 3.96
C LEU A 29 -3.95 11.08 5.51
N LYS A 30 -4.83 11.88 6.11
CA LYS A 30 -4.88 12.03 7.57
C LYS A 30 -5.27 10.73 8.28
N PRO A 31 -6.36 10.02 7.91
CA PRO A 31 -6.61 8.68 8.43
C PRO A 31 -5.55 7.69 7.95
N MET A 32 -5.11 7.67 6.69
CA MET A 32 -4.08 6.72 6.22
C MET A 32 -2.84 6.71 7.14
N TYR A 33 -2.30 7.87 7.51
CA TYR A 33 -1.16 7.92 8.44
C TYR A 33 -1.48 7.46 9.86
N ARG A 34 -2.72 7.64 10.33
CA ARG A 34 -3.16 7.16 11.65
C ARG A 34 -3.40 5.64 11.68
N HIS A 35 -3.69 5.07 10.51
CA HIS A 35 -4.02 3.66 10.31
C HIS A 35 -2.85 2.84 9.76
N ILE A 36 -1.61 3.33 9.93
CA ILE A 36 -0.41 2.51 9.72
C ILE A 36 -0.34 1.47 10.84
N VAL A 37 -0.41 0.20 10.45
CA VAL A 37 -0.38 -0.95 11.35
C VAL A 37 1.04 -1.38 11.64
N ALA A 38 1.90 -1.36 10.63
CA ALA A 38 3.28 -1.83 10.75
C ALA A 38 4.20 -1.13 9.74
N LEU A 39 5.48 -1.11 10.10
CA LEU A 39 6.60 -0.71 9.25
C LEU A 39 7.54 -1.92 9.11
N GLY A 40 7.92 -2.25 7.89
CA GLY A 40 8.91 -3.27 7.59
C GLY A 40 10.34 -2.83 7.91
N ASP A 41 11.22 -3.80 8.14
CA ASP A 41 12.66 -3.61 8.34
C ASP A 41 13.45 -3.57 7.01
N ASP A 42 12.74 -3.72 5.89
CA ASP A 42 13.21 -3.66 4.50
C ASP A 42 13.44 -2.22 4.00
N VAL A 43 14.21 -1.45 4.76
CA VAL A 43 14.43 -0.02 4.52
C VAL A 43 15.09 0.25 3.16
N ASP A 44 14.45 1.07 2.33
CA ASP A 44 15.08 1.61 1.12
C ASP A 44 16.06 2.74 1.48
N VAL A 45 17.34 2.54 1.18
CA VAL A 45 18.44 3.48 1.47
C VAL A 45 18.89 4.29 0.25
N ARG A 46 18.26 4.09 -0.92
CA ARG A 46 18.68 4.71 -2.18
C ARG A 46 18.18 6.15 -2.34
N GLY A 47 17.12 6.53 -1.62
CA GLY A 47 16.49 7.85 -1.66
C GLY A 47 16.82 8.75 -0.46
N GLY A 48 16.36 10.01 -0.53
CA GLY A 48 16.48 10.96 0.59
C GLY A 48 15.55 10.68 1.78
N ILE A 49 14.55 9.82 1.58
CA ILE A 49 13.64 9.32 2.63
C ILE A 49 13.99 7.85 2.86
N ARG A 50 14.20 7.46 4.12
CA ARG A 50 14.49 6.08 4.53
C ARG A 50 13.27 5.50 5.21
N THR A 51 12.61 4.55 4.55
CA THR A 51 11.44 3.84 5.07
C THR A 51 11.43 2.43 4.52
N GLY A 52 10.94 1.47 5.32
CA GLY A 52 10.57 0.15 4.83
C GLY A 52 9.16 0.14 4.24
N SER A 53 8.66 -1.05 3.96
CA SER A 53 7.29 -1.30 3.54
C SER A 53 6.29 -0.83 4.61
N LEU A 54 5.16 -0.27 4.19
CA LEU A 54 4.10 0.21 5.08
C LEU A 54 2.86 -0.69 4.93
N LEU A 55 2.33 -1.14 6.06
CA LEU A 55 1.03 -1.81 6.12
C LEU A 55 -0.02 -0.82 6.62
N LEU A 56 -1.03 -0.56 5.79
CA LEU A 56 -2.23 0.22 6.14
C LEU A 56 -3.37 -0.76 6.44
N ASP A 57 -4.23 -0.47 7.42
CA ASP A 57 -5.35 -1.38 7.75
C ASP A 57 -6.41 -1.42 6.65
N GLU A 58 -6.75 -0.26 6.07
CA GLU A 58 -7.82 -0.11 5.11
C GLU A 58 -7.53 0.98 4.08
N MET A 59 -7.92 0.70 2.85
CA MET A 59 -8.01 1.66 1.76
C MET A 59 -9.14 1.23 0.83
N THR A 60 -9.76 2.18 0.13
CA THR A 60 -10.67 1.84 -0.96
C THR A 60 -9.85 1.38 -2.15
N VAL A 61 -10.10 0.17 -2.63
CA VAL A 61 -9.55 -0.38 -3.88
C VAL A 61 -10.69 -0.46 -4.90
N ALA A 62 -10.48 0.13 -6.07
CA ALA A 62 -11.45 0.12 -7.17
C ALA A 62 -10.79 -0.41 -8.44
N GLY A 63 -11.48 -1.30 -9.15
CA GLY A 63 -11.02 -2.00 -10.35
C GLY A 63 -11.89 -3.26 -10.56
N GLU A 64 -11.79 -3.88 -11.74
CA GLU A 64 -12.38 -5.21 -12.00
C GLU A 64 -11.38 -6.32 -11.67
#